data_AF-A0A8J6HY06-F1
#
_entry.id   AF-A0A8J6HY06-F1
#
_cell.length_a   1.000
_cell.length_b   1.000
_cell.length_c   1.000
_cell.angle_alpha   90.00
_cell.angle_beta   90.00
_cell.angle_gamma   90.00
#
_symmetry.space_group_name_H-M   'P 1'
#
loop_
_entity.id
_entity.type
_entity.pdbx_description
1 polymer ?
#
loop_
_entity_poly.entity_id
_entity_poly.type
_entity_poly.pdbx_seq_one_letter_code
_entity_poly.pdbx_strand_id
1 'polypeptide(L)'
;MSEQGDVLVEIADEQLPQLAALYEERAPWAPYMVSFVHTAMKWKQSEKFRDSITFWSPNDSWKSDGTIVATISVRFLLYRAWRD
;
A
#
# COMPACT_ATOMS: atom_id res chain seq x y z
N MET A 1 -9.89 -13.62 28.58
CA MET A 1 -9.02 -12.56 28.04
C MET A 1 -9.11 -12.66 26.53
N SER A 2 -9.67 -11.65 25.87
CA SER A 2 -10.01 -11.68 24.45
C SER A 2 -8.76 -11.84 23.59
N GLU A 3 -8.73 -12.84 22.72
CA GLU A 3 -7.89 -12.83 21.52
C GLU A 3 -8.36 -11.63 20.68
N GLN A 4 -7.69 -10.49 20.82
CA GLN A 4 -7.93 -9.33 19.97
C GLN A 4 -7.43 -9.70 18.57
N GLY A 5 -8.38 -10.04 17.69
CA GLY A 5 -8.10 -10.28 16.28
C GLY A 5 -7.32 -9.12 15.66
N ASP A 6 -6.58 -9.40 14.60
CA ASP A 6 -5.78 -8.40 13.91
C ASP A 6 -6.68 -7.22 13.48
N VAL A 7 -6.31 -6.02 13.90
CA VAL A 7 -7.06 -4.78 13.66
C VAL A 7 -6.83 -4.30 12.23
N LEU A 8 -5.75 -4.74 11.58
CA LEU A 8 -5.42 -4.36 10.21
C LEU A 8 -6.22 -5.20 9.21
N VAL A 9 -7.03 -4.50 8.43
CA VAL A 9 -7.78 -5.05 7.30
C VAL A 9 -7.07 -4.64 6.02
N GLU A 10 -6.83 -5.59 5.11
CA GLU A 10 -6.26 -5.31 3.80
C GLU A 10 -7.22 -4.44 2.98
N ILE A 11 -6.69 -3.39 2.36
CA ILE A 11 -7.42 -2.56 1.39
C ILE A 11 -7.30 -3.25 0.03
N ALA A 12 -8.42 -3.71 -0.52
CA ALA A 12 -8.43 -4.40 -1.80
C ALA A 12 -7.96 -3.49 -2.95
N ASP A 13 -7.34 -4.08 -3.98
CA ASP A 13 -6.77 -3.34 -5.10
C ASP A 13 -7.82 -2.48 -5.84
N GLU A 14 -9.08 -2.94 -5.90
CA GLU A 14 -10.21 -2.22 -6.49
C GLU A 14 -10.60 -0.96 -5.71
N GLN A 15 -10.20 -0.86 -4.43
CA GLN A 15 -10.47 0.28 -3.57
C GLN A 15 -9.38 1.34 -3.63
N LEU A 16 -8.22 1.04 -4.21
CA LEU A 16 -7.10 1.99 -4.33
C LEU A 16 -7.46 3.29 -5.08
N PRO A 17 -8.31 3.29 -6.13
CA PRO A 17 -8.78 4.54 -6.73
C PRO A 17 -9.54 5.44 -5.75
N GLN A 18 -10.32 4.86 -4.83
CA GLN A 18 -11.04 5.64 -3.80
C GLN A 18 -10.07 6.20 -2.77
N LEU A 19 -9.05 5.43 -2.39
CA LEU A 19 -7.98 5.88 -1.51
C LEU A 19 -7.19 7.04 -2.14
N ALA A 20 -6.90 6.96 -3.44
CA ALA A 20 -6.22 8.02 -4.17
C ALA A 20 -7.04 9.32 -4.17
N ALA A 21 -8.33 9.24 -4.49
CA ALA A 21 -9.24 10.39 -4.47
C ALA A 21 -9.29 11.07 -3.09
N LEU A 22 -9.35 10.30 -2.00
CA LEU A 22 -9.32 10.82 -0.64
C LEU A 22 -8.03 11.60 -0.35
N TYR A 23 -6.89 11.11 -0.84
CA TYR A 23 -5.63 11.83 -0.70
C TYR A 23 -5.50 13.05 -1.64
N GLU A 24 -6.15 13.04 -2.80
CA GLU A 24 -6.21 14.18 -3.73
C GLU A 24 -6.99 15.35 -3.14
N GLU A 25 -8.14 15.09 -2.51
CA GLU A 25 -8.89 16.10 -1.75
C GLU A 25 -8.05 16.71 -0.61
N ARG A 26 -7.12 15.91 -0.09
CA ARG A 26 -6.22 16.21 1.03
C ARG A 26 -4.82 16.60 0.56
N ALA A 27 -4.61 16.80 -0.74
CA ALA A 27 -3.30 17.07 -1.34
C ALA A 27 -2.56 18.27 -0.71
N PRO A 28 -3.21 19.37 -0.27
CA PRO A 28 -2.50 20.45 0.40
C PRO A 28 -1.74 20.04 1.67
N TRP A 29 -2.18 18.96 2.36
CA TRP A 29 -1.54 18.47 3.58
C TRP A 29 -0.69 17.22 3.37
N ALA A 30 -1.02 16.39 2.38
CA ALA A 30 -0.33 15.12 2.12
C ALA A 30 0.01 14.89 0.64
N PRO A 31 0.75 15.80 -0.02
CA PRO A 31 0.99 15.74 -1.47
C PRO A 31 1.77 14.48 -1.90
N TYR A 32 2.65 13.97 -1.03
CA TYR A 32 3.41 12.76 -1.32
C TYR A 32 2.57 11.48 -1.26
N MET A 33 1.49 11.48 -0.46
CA MET A 33 0.60 10.33 -0.36
C MET A 33 -0.17 10.11 -1.64
N VAL A 34 -0.59 11.19 -2.32
CA VAL A 34 -1.20 11.12 -3.66
C VAL A 34 -0.26 10.39 -4.62
N SER A 35 0.99 10.85 -4.70
CA SER A 35 1.99 10.25 -5.60
C SER A 35 2.29 8.79 -5.24
N PHE A 36 2.32 8.47 -3.94
CA PHE A 36 2.59 7.13 -3.44
C PHE A 36 1.48 6.14 -3.82
N VAL A 37 0.21 6.49 -3.59
CA VAL A 37 -0.93 5.62 -3.95
C VAL A 37 -0.99 5.42 -5.46
N HIS A 38 -0.82 6.48 -6.26
CA HIS A 38 -0.77 6.38 -7.73
C HIS A 38 0.38 5.48 -8.21
N THR A 39 1.55 5.57 -7.58
CA THR A 39 2.70 4.70 -7.91
C THR A 39 2.39 3.25 -7.59
N ALA A 40 1.78 2.98 -6.44
CA ALA A 40 1.40 1.64 -6.04
C ALA A 40 0.37 1.02 -7.01
N MET A 41 -0.63 1.79 -7.46
CA MET A 41 -1.58 1.36 -8.48
C MET A 41 -0.88 0.95 -9.79
N LYS A 42 0.13 1.71 -10.22
CA LYS A 42 0.94 1.34 -11.40
C LYS A 42 1.78 0.08 -11.16
N TRP A 43 2.33 -0.10 -9.96
CA TRP A 43 3.09 -1.30 -9.60
C TRP A 43 2.22 -2.55 -9.62
N LYS A 44 0.99 -2.45 -9.10
CA LYS A 44 -0.03 -3.50 -9.11
C LYS A 44 -0.40 -3.96 -10.52
N GLN A 45 -0.36 -3.06 -11.50
CA GLN A 45 -0.58 -3.38 -12.92
C GLN A 45 0.64 -4.02 -13.59
N SER A 46 1.84 -3.89 -13.01
CA SER A 46 3.08 -4.45 -13.57
C SER A 46 3.28 -5.91 -13.17
N GLU A 47 3.91 -6.73 -14.00
CA GLU A 47 4.27 -8.11 -13.62
C GLU A 47 5.34 -8.15 -12.52
N LYS A 48 6.31 -7.24 -12.58
CA LYS A 48 7.48 -7.25 -11.70
C LYS A 48 7.16 -6.85 -10.27
N PHE A 49 6.23 -5.90 -10.08
CA PHE A 49 5.97 -5.28 -8.79
C PHE A 49 4.54 -5.50 -8.27
N ARG A 50 3.74 -6.36 -8.93
CA ARG A 50 2.34 -6.62 -8.58
C ARG A 50 2.16 -6.87 -7.08
N ASP A 51 2.97 -7.80 -6.56
CA ASP A 51 2.87 -8.28 -5.18
C ASP A 51 3.88 -7.59 -4.25
N SER A 52 4.49 -6.47 -4.71
CA SER A 52 5.53 -5.77 -3.94
C SER A 52 4.97 -4.78 -2.92
N ILE A 53 3.68 -4.46 -2.97
CA ILE A 53 3.04 -3.51 -2.05
C ILE A 53 1.65 -3.99 -1.64
N THR A 54 1.34 -3.88 -0.36
CA THR A 54 0.01 -4.14 0.19
C THR A 54 -0.38 -2.99 1.11
N PHE A 55 -1.64 -2.57 1.05
CA PHE A 55 -2.20 -1.54 1.89
C PHE A 55 -3.13 -2.14 2.92
N TRP A 56 -3.07 -1.60 4.13
CA TRP A 56 -3.87 -2.02 5.27
C TRP A 56 -4.47 -0.81 5.95
N SER A 57 -5.58 -1.01 6.67
CA SER A 57 -6.20 0.01 7.50
C SER A 57 -6.70 -0.59 8.80
N PRO A 58 -6.56 0.12 9.94
CA PRO A 58 -7.23 -0.25 11.17
C PRO A 58 -8.75 -0.22 10.98
N ASN A 59 -9.44 -1.35 11.12
CA ASN A 59 -10.91 -1.46 11.04
C ASN A 59 -11.54 -0.65 9.88
N ASP A 60 -10.90 -0.63 8.71
CA ASP A 60 -11.39 0.08 7.52
C ASP A 60 -11.53 1.62 7.67
N SER A 61 -10.87 2.22 8.67
CA SER A 61 -10.95 3.66 8.98
C SER A 61 -10.49 4.58 7.85
N TRP A 62 -9.64 4.09 6.94
CA TRP A 62 -9.09 4.83 5.80
C TRP A 62 -10.15 5.55 4.97
N LYS A 63 -11.37 5.02 4.88
CA LYS A 63 -12.50 5.63 4.16
C LYS A 63 -12.89 7.01 4.72
N SER A 64 -12.64 7.22 6.02
CA SER A 64 -13.00 8.44 6.74
C SER A 64 -11.79 9.34 7.01
N ASP A 65 -10.66 8.76 7.38
CA ASP A 65 -9.50 9.52 7.89
C ASP A 65 -8.22 9.32 7.07
N GLY A 66 -8.24 8.42 6.08
CA GLY A 66 -7.08 8.11 5.25
C GLY A 66 -5.97 7.33 5.95
N THR A 67 -6.17 6.88 7.19
CA THR A 67 -5.15 6.13 7.94
C THR A 67 -4.85 4.82 7.25
N ILE A 68 -3.61 4.65 6.82
CA ILE A 68 -3.14 3.43 6.16
C ILE A 68 -1.80 2.96 6.74
N VAL A 69 -1.54 1.66 6.62
CA VAL A 69 -0.22 1.05 6.72
C VAL A 69 0.11 0.47 5.36
N ALA A 70 1.27 0.80 4.80
CA ALA A 70 1.75 0.23 3.55
C ALA A 70 2.95 -0.68 3.82
N THR A 71 2.85 -1.94 3.43
CA THR A 71 3.96 -2.91 3.52
C THR A 71 4.57 -3.10 2.14
N ILE A 72 5.89 -2.91 2.03
CA ILE A 72 6.62 -3.07 0.77
C ILE A 72 7.56 -4.26 0.89
N SER A 73 7.38 -5.24 0.02
CA SER A 73 8.22 -6.44 -0.06
C SER A 73 9.25 -6.29 -1.18
N VAL A 74 10.52 -6.11 -0.82
CA VAL A 74 11.61 -6.02 -1.78
C VAL A 74 12.27 -7.39 -1.93
N ARG A 75 12.07 -8.06 -3.08
CA ARG A 75 12.87 -9.25 -3.41
C ARG A 75 14.23 -8.80 -3.93
N PHE A 76 15.24 -8.84 -3.06
CA PHE A 76 16.63 -8.79 -3.50
C PHE A 76 16.98 -10.14 -4.12
N LEU A 77 17.01 -10.21 -5.45
CA LEU A 77 17.76 -11.27 -6.12
C LEU A 77 19.23 -10.99 -5.85
N LEU A 78 19.76 -11.59 -4.78
CA LEU A 78 21.20 -11.69 -4.57
C LEU A 78 21.76 -12.51 -5.74
N TYR A 79 22.23 -11.82 -6.78
CA TYR A 79 23.10 -12.42 -7.79
C TYR A 79 24.40 -12.80 -7.07
N ARG A 80 24.43 -14.02 -6.54
CA ARG A 80 25.66 -14.63 -6.02
C ARG A 80 26.48 -15.02 -7.23
N ALA A 81 27.18 -14.06 -7.82
CA ALA A 81 28.29 -14.31 -8.72
C ALA A 81 29.39 -14.97 -7.88
N TRP A 82 29.38 -16.30 -7.82
CA TRP A 82 30.57 -17.05 -7.42
C TRP A 82 31.63 -16.80 -8.48
N ARG A 83 32.76 -16.27 -8.00
CA ARG A 83 34.05 -16.21 -8.69
C ARG A 83 34.40 -17.57 -9.29
N ASP A 84 34.76 -17.57 -10.57
CA ASP A 84 35.79 -18.47 -11.10
C ASP A 84 37.16 -17.81 -10.92
#